data_AF-A0A9D6F426-F1
#
_entry.id   AF-A0A9D6F426-F1
#
_cell.length_a   1.000
_cell.length_b   1.000
_cell.length_c   1.000
_cell.angle_alpha   90.00
_cell.angle_beta   90.00
_cell.angle_gamma   90.00
#
_symmetry.space_group_name_H-M   'P 1'
#
loop_
_entity.id
_entity.type
_entity.pdbx_description
1 polymer ?
#
loop_
_entity_poly.entity_id
_entity_poly.type
_entity_poly.pdbx_seq_one_letter_code
_entity_poly.pdbx_strand_id
1 'polypeptide(L)' 'MSYGVLEMDLIEELRLRRWARENYVPPEKRDGAWHPVIQEEMEKKDNEKFSPNQRRKGN' A
#
# COMPACT_ATOMS: atom_id res chain seq x y z
N MET A 1 20.25 -18.82 -15.99
CA MET A 1 19.73 -18.31 -14.69
C MET A 1 20.03 -16.84 -14.63
N SER A 2 19.00 -16.00 -14.58
CA SER A 2 19.12 -14.60 -14.10
C SER A 2 17.72 -13.99 -14.05
N TYR A 3 17.04 -14.25 -12.95
CA TYR A 3 15.82 -13.60 -12.48
C TYR A 3 16.14 -12.17 -12.00
N GLY A 4 16.88 -11.39 -12.81
CA GLY A 4 17.51 -10.14 -12.36
C GLY A 4 16.74 -8.85 -12.66
N VAL A 5 15.48 -8.94 -13.11
CA VAL A 5 14.64 -7.77 -13.41
C VAL A 5 13.34 -7.73 -12.59
N LEU A 6 13.10 -8.73 -11.75
CA LEU A 6 11.96 -8.81 -10.83
C LEU A 6 12.37 -8.88 -9.35
N GLU A 7 13.66 -8.84 -9.04
CA GLU A 7 14.17 -8.63 -7.68
C GLU A 7 14.19 -7.13 -7.39
N MET A 8 13.02 -6.50 -7.32
CA MET A 8 12.92 -5.41 -6.36
C MET A 8 13.20 -6.07 -5.02
N ASP A 9 14.34 -5.74 -4.42
CA ASP A 9 14.83 -6.40 -3.22
C ASP A 9 13.69 -6.38 -2.20
N LEU A 10 13.16 -7.54 -1.82
CA LEU A 10 12.00 -7.66 -0.94
C LEU A 10 12.14 -6.77 0.30
N ILE A 11 13.38 -6.54 0.72
CA ILE A 11 13.78 -5.62 1.77
C ILE A 11 13.39 -4.17 1.45
N GLU A 12 13.69 -3.67 0.25
CA GLU A 12 13.29 -2.34 -0.21
C GLU A 12 11.78 -2.20 -0.31
N GLU A 13 11.08 -3.18 -0.88
CA GLU A 13 9.61 -3.16 -0.92
C GLU A 13 9.02 -3.08 0.51
N LEU A 14 9.50 -3.92 1.42
CA LEU A 14 9.06 -3.92 2.82
C LEU A 14 9.35 -2.59 3.53
N ARG A 15 10.49 -1.96 3.25
CA ARG A 15 10.82 -0.62 3.77
C ARG A 15 9.85 0.43 3.26
N LEU A 16 9.55 0.43 1.97
CA LEU A 16 8.60 1.35 1.35
C LEU A 16 7.18 1.17 1.91
N ARG A 17 6.71 -0.09 2.03
CA ARG A 17 5.42 -0.41 2.66
C ARG A 17 5.37 0.07 4.12
N ARG A 18 6.43 -0.15 4.88
CA ARG A 18 6.53 0.35 6.27
C ARG A 18 6.46 1.87 6.32
N TRP A 19 7.25 2.55 5.50
CA TRP A 19 7.25 4.00 5.42
C TRP A 19 5.87 4.53 5.06
N ALA A 20 5.18 3.93 4.09
CA ALA A 20 3.84 4.31 3.69
C ALA A 20 2.81 4.15 4.83
N ARG A 21 2.91 3.09 5.63
CA ARG A 21 2.06 2.91 6.81
C ARG A 21 2.31 3.98 7.88
N GLU A 22 3.57 4.31 8.15
CA GLU A 22 3.97 5.29 9.16
C GLU A 22 3.66 6.74 8.70
N ASN A 23 3.83 7.05 7.40
CA ASN A 23 3.64 8.37 6.81
C ASN A 23 2.33 8.48 6.03
N TYR A 24 1.28 7.79 6.51
CA TYR A 24 0.04 7.72 5.76
C TYR A 24 -0.58 9.09 5.50
N VAL A 25 -0.93 9.36 4.24
CA VAL A 25 -1.66 10.57 3.84
C VAL A 25 -2.93 10.24 3.03
N PRO A 26 -3.98 11.07 3.15
CA PRO A 26 -5.17 10.93 2.33
C PRO A 26 -4.89 11.22 0.84
N PRO A 27 -5.73 10.74 -0.09
CA PRO A 27 -5.54 10.87 -1.53
C PRO A 27 -5.24 12.28 -2.01
N GLU A 28 -5.86 13.30 -1.39
CA GLU A 28 -5.71 14.71 -1.72
C GLU A 28 -4.29 15.26 -1.47
N LYS A 29 -3.50 14.58 -0.63
CA LYS A 29 -2.14 14.97 -0.26
C LYS A 29 -1.06 14.00 -0.77
N ARG A 30 -1.44 13.03 -1.62
CA ARG A 30 -0.49 12.08 -2.20
C ARG A 30 0.29 12.75 -3.32
N ASP A 31 1.59 12.54 -3.30
CA ASP A 31 2.45 12.93 -4.41
C ASP A 31 2.46 11.79 -5.45
N GLY A 32 2.16 12.13 -6.70
CA GLY A 32 2.21 11.20 -7.83
C GLY A 32 3.63 10.73 -8.16
N ALA A 33 4.66 11.39 -7.64
CA ALA A 33 6.05 10.99 -7.77
C ALA A 33 6.45 9.84 -6.81
N TRP A 34 5.57 9.44 -5.89
CA TRP A 34 5.87 8.36 -4.96
C TRP A 34 5.89 6.99 -5.62
N HIS A 35 6.66 6.09 -5.03
CA HIS A 35 6.80 4.72 -5.51
C HIS A 35 5.43 4.01 -5.57
N PRO A 36 5.14 3.19 -6.60
CA PRO A 36 3.86 2.46 -6.71
C PRO A 36 3.52 1.63 -5.47
N VAL A 37 4.54 1.06 -4.81
CA VAL A 37 4.40 0.31 -3.54
C VAL A 37 3.83 1.18 -2.43
N ILE A 38 4.25 2.46 -2.35
CA ILE A 38 3.71 3.41 -1.39
C ILE A 38 2.25 3.68 -1.73
N GLN A 39 1.94 3.96 -3.00
CA GLN A 39 0.58 4.25 -3.44
C GLN A 39 -0.38 3.10 -3.14
N GLU A 40 -0.01 1.86 -3.50
CA GLU A 40 -0.77 0.64 -3.21
C GLU A 40 -1.01 0.46 -1.70
N GLU A 41 0.03 0.63 -0.88
CA GLU A 41 -0.10 0.44 0.57
C GLU A 41 -1.01 1.51 1.21
N MET A 42 -0.97 2.74 0.67
CA MET A 42 -1.86 3.83 1.10
C MET A 42 -3.31 3.55 0.70
N GLU A 43 -3.56 3.10 -0.53
CA GLU A 43 -4.89 2.69 -1.00
C GLU A 43 -5.44 1.52 -0.20
N LYS A 44 -4.60 0.55 0.15
CA LYS A 44 -5.00 -0.58 1.01
C LYS A 44 -5.44 -0.09 2.39
N LYS A 45 -4.73 0.87 2.97
CA LYS A 45 -5.08 1.49 4.25
C LYS A 45 -6.34 2.36 4.17
N ASP A 46 -6.61 2.98 3.02
CA ASP A 46 -7.90 3.65 2.77
C ASP A 46 -9.05 2.63 2.81
N ASN A 47 -8.90 1.54 2.05
CA ASN A 47 -9.92 0.49 1.97
C ASN A 47 -10.17 -0.21 3.31
N GLU A 48 -9.14 -0.38 4.15
CA GLU A 48 -9.30 -0.93 5.50
C GLU A 48 -10.16 -0.02 6.38
N LYS A 49 -9.96 1.30 6.31
CA LYS A 49 -10.80 2.28 7.02
C LYS A 49 -12.23 2.36 6.46
N PHE A 50 -12.39 2.15 5.16
CA PHE A 50 -13.67 2.12 4.47
C PHE A 50 -14.37 0.76 4.47
N SER A 51 -13.86 -0.22 5.23
CA SER A 51 -14.61 -1.43 5.55
C SER A 51 -15.24 -1.30 6.95
N PRO A 52 -16.34 -0.55 7.13
CA PRO A 52 -17.24 -0.84 8.21
C PRO A 52 -17.92 -2.16 7.84
N ASN A 53 -17.47 -3.24 8.47
CA ASN A 53 -18.40 -4.31 8.81
C ASN A 53 -18.95 -5.12 7.61
N GLN A 54 -18.10 -5.78 6.83
CA GLN A 54 -18.56 -6.80 5.86
C GLN A 54 -19.10 -8.10 6.52
N ARG A 55 -19.52 -8.05 7.80
CA ARG A 55 -20.18 -9.14 8.56
C ARG A 55 -21.70 -8.98 8.69
N ARG A 56 -22.34 -8.20 7.81
CA ARG A 56 -23.81 -8.06 7.77
C ARG A 56 -24.36 -8.29 6.34
N LYS A 57 -24.24 -9.52 5.85
CA LYS A 57 -25.10 -10.08 4.79
C LYS A 57 -25.23 -11.58 5.11
N GLY A 58 -26.40 -12.17 5.27
CA GLY A 58 -27.79 -11.73 5.20
C GLY A 58 -28.65 -12.88 5.74
N ASN A 59 -29.83 -12.52 6.24
CA ASN A 59 -30.86 -13.39 6.80
C ASN A 59 -31.43 -14.38 5.78
#